data_AF-A0A2E1ZS80-F1
#
_entry.id   AF-A0A2E1ZS80-F1
#
_cell.length_a   1.000
_cell.length_b   1.000
_cell.length_c   1.000
_cell.angle_alpha   90.00
_cell.angle_beta   90.00
_cell.angle_gamma   90.00
#
_symmetry.space_group_name_H-M   'P 1'
#
loop_
_entity.id
_entity.type
_entity.pdbx_description
1 polymer ?
#
loop_
_entity_poly.entity_id
_entity_poly.type
_entity_poly.pdbx_seq_one_letter_code
_entity_poly.pdbx_strand_id
1 'polypeptide(L)'
;MSFNFSKTFAIIILQNFLWSLTVNISGIISDFETQGPIDNANVFIKNQDIGTITNQDGYFLLPIEKANQTEIILNISVIGYKEKEILVDLIDELGGLDREIDLGIVFMNKKPIELDALEIHSHKNESAQISDILITGSDLNQNLKGNIATTLSNYPNIGMNSFGS
;
A
#
# COMPACT_ATOMS: atom_id res chain seq x y z
N MET A 1 51.13 -30.11 39.81
CA MET A 1 50.10 -29.05 39.77
C MET A 1 48.79 -29.70 40.21
N SER A 2 48.35 -29.53 41.45
CA SER A 2 47.15 -30.20 41.98
C SER A 2 45.90 -29.45 41.51
N PHE A 3 45.12 -30.09 40.64
CA PHE A 3 43.82 -29.58 40.23
C PHE A 3 42.83 -29.75 41.39
N ASN A 4 42.40 -28.64 41.99
CA ASN A 4 41.43 -28.64 43.08
C ASN A 4 40.02 -28.81 42.49
N PHE A 5 39.58 -30.07 42.37
CA PHE A 5 38.31 -30.47 41.77
C PHE A 5 37.09 -29.73 42.36
N SER A 6 37.14 -29.44 43.67
CA SER A 6 36.11 -28.67 44.39
C SER A 6 36.00 -27.22 43.90
N LYS A 7 37.11 -26.56 43.56
CA LYS A 7 37.12 -25.16 43.08
C LYS A 7 36.63 -25.06 41.63
N THR A 8 36.97 -26.04 40.80
CA THR A 8 36.45 -26.14 39.43
C THR A 8 34.96 -26.44 39.38
N PHE A 9 34.45 -27.25 40.31
CA PHE A 9 33.01 -27.54 40.39
C PHE A 9 32.19 -26.31 40.82
N ALA A 10 32.69 -25.53 41.78
CA ALA A 10 32.06 -24.28 42.20
C ALA A 10 31.99 -23.23 41.07
N ILE A 11 33.01 -23.16 40.22
CA ILE A 11 33.02 -22.29 39.03
C ILE A 11 31.96 -22.72 38.01
N ILE A 12 31.79 -24.03 37.76
CA ILE A 12 30.79 -24.55 36.82
C ILE A 12 29.35 -24.25 37.26
N ILE A 13 29.07 -24.28 38.58
CA ILE A 13 27.74 -23.96 39.11
C ILE A 13 27.41 -22.46 38.93
N LEU A 14 28.41 -21.57 39.02
CA LEU A 14 28.20 -20.12 38.90
C LEU A 14 27.89 -19.66 37.45
N GLN A 15 28.32 -20.41 36.43
CA GLN A 15 28.08 -20.06 35.01
C GLN A 15 26.62 -20.32 34.56
N ASN A 16 25.81 -21.02 35.35
CA ASN A 16 24.42 -21.35 34.99
C ASN A 16 23.42 -20.22 35.31
N PHE A 17 23.88 -19.06 35.77
CA PHE A 17 23.04 -17.94 36.19
C PHE A 17 22.80 -16.88 35.11
N LEU A 18 23.04 -17.21 33.84
CA LEU A 18 22.63 -16.37 32.70
C LEU A 18 21.13 -16.56 32.45
N TRP A 19 20.29 -16.09 33.36
CA TRP A 19 18.85 -15.96 33.10
C TRP A 19 18.62 -14.73 32.23
N SER A 20 18.41 -14.93 30.93
CA SER A 20 17.90 -13.88 30.07
C SER A 20 16.47 -13.53 30.51
N LEU A 21 16.20 -12.23 30.68
CA LEU A 21 14.90 -11.74 31.12
C LEU A 21 14.02 -11.51 29.88
N THR A 22 13.09 -12.43 29.61
CA THR A 22 12.11 -12.29 28.53
C THR A 22 10.86 -11.55 29.01
N VAL A 23 10.40 -10.58 28.22
CA VAL A 23 9.13 -9.86 28.35
C VAL A 23 8.28 -10.20 27.13
N ASN A 24 7.00 -10.49 27.34
CA ASN A 24 6.05 -10.80 26.28
C ASN A 24 5.20 -9.56 26.01
N ILE A 25 5.18 -9.11 24.76
CA ILE A 25 4.28 -8.05 24.30
C ILE A 25 3.17 -8.70 23.48
N SER A 26 1.93 -8.45 23.84
CA SER A 26 0.75 -9.05 23.20
C SER A 26 -0.29 -7.99 22.85
N GLY A 27 -1.24 -8.37 21.98
CA GLY A 27 -2.36 -7.51 21.62
C GLY A 27 -3.13 -8.06 20.42
N ILE A 28 -4.20 -7.37 20.05
CA ILE A 28 -5.07 -7.70 18.91
C ILE A 28 -5.03 -6.55 17.92
N ILE A 29 -4.70 -6.84 16.66
CA ILE A 29 -4.75 -5.87 15.57
C ILE A 29 -6.10 -5.97 14.88
N SER A 30 -6.80 -4.85 14.72
CA SER A 30 -8.13 -4.79 14.11
C SER A 30 -8.29 -3.62 13.15
N ASP A 31 -9.16 -3.78 12.16
CA ASP A 31 -9.51 -2.72 11.23
C ASP A 31 -10.43 -1.71 11.91
N PHE A 32 -10.10 -0.43 11.79
CA PHE A 32 -10.82 0.65 12.47
C PHE A 32 -12.28 0.78 12.01
N GLU A 33 -12.59 0.51 10.75
CA GLU A 33 -13.93 0.72 10.18
C GLU A 33 -14.86 -0.47 10.46
N THR A 34 -14.36 -1.68 10.20
CA THR A 34 -15.11 -2.93 10.28
C THR A 34 -15.08 -3.56 11.65
N GLN A 35 -14.13 -3.14 12.52
CA GLN A 35 -13.85 -3.75 13.82
C GLN A 35 -13.44 -5.23 13.71
N GLY A 36 -13.13 -5.70 12.50
CA GLY A 36 -12.71 -7.07 12.24
C GLY A 36 -11.22 -7.27 12.56
N PRO A 37 -10.82 -8.49 12.97
CA PRO A 37 -9.42 -8.81 13.19
C PRO A 37 -8.61 -8.74 11.88
N ILE A 38 -7.35 -8.34 11.99
CA ILE A 38 -6.42 -8.32 10.85
C ILE A 38 -5.39 -9.44 11.02
N ASP A 39 -5.53 -10.46 10.18
CA ASP A 39 -4.57 -11.57 10.06
C ASP A 39 -3.33 -11.17 9.23
N ASN A 40 -2.20 -11.83 9.48
CA ASN A 40 -0.93 -11.64 8.78
C ASN A 40 -0.39 -10.20 8.81
N ALA A 41 -0.69 -9.42 9.85
CA ALA A 41 -0.05 -8.14 10.08
C ALA A 41 1.34 -8.37 10.69
N ASN A 42 2.35 -7.72 10.14
CA ASN A 42 3.70 -7.73 10.68
C ASN A 42 3.78 -6.81 11.88
N VAL A 43 4.36 -7.31 12.97
CA VAL A 43 4.56 -6.57 14.21
C VAL A 43 6.04 -6.70 14.58
N PHE A 44 6.82 -5.63 14.44
CA PHE A 44 8.27 -5.70 14.61
C PHE A 44 8.82 -4.50 15.37
N ILE A 45 9.99 -4.68 16.00
CA ILE A 45 10.65 -3.61 16.73
C ILE A 45 11.48 -2.79 15.74
N LYS A 46 11.27 -1.47 15.72
CA LYS A 46 12.02 -0.58 14.83
C LYS A 46 13.52 -0.70 15.09
N ASN A 47 14.30 -0.83 14.01
CA ASN A 47 15.75 -1.01 14.02
C ASN A 47 16.25 -2.33 14.64
N GLN A 48 15.39 -3.35 14.77
CA GLN A 48 15.79 -4.69 15.19
C GLN A 48 15.17 -5.74 14.26
N ASP A 49 15.85 -6.86 14.05
CA ASP A 49 15.33 -8.00 13.27
C ASP A 49 14.42 -8.91 14.12
N ILE A 50 13.68 -8.32 15.05
CA ILE A 50 12.81 -9.02 15.99
C ILE A 50 11.37 -8.60 15.70
N GLY A 51 10.52 -9.58 15.41
CA GLY A 51 9.13 -9.38 15.11
C GLY A 51 8.33 -10.68 15.08
N THR A 52 7.02 -10.52 14.92
CA THR A 52 6.03 -11.59 14.87
C THR A 52 4.96 -11.21 13.84
N ILE A 53 4.02 -12.13 13.61
CA ILE A 53 2.84 -11.90 12.76
C ILE A 53 1.56 -12.17 13.55
N THR A 54 0.49 -11.47 13.22
CA THR A 54 -0.82 -11.76 13.78
C THR A 54 -1.39 -13.07 13.23
N ASN A 55 -2.22 -13.73 14.03
CA ASN A 55 -2.99 -14.90 13.61
C ASN A 55 -4.37 -14.52 13.05
N GLN A 56 -5.21 -15.52 12.76
CA GLN A 56 -6.57 -15.35 12.20
C GLN A 56 -7.51 -14.50 13.07
N ASP A 57 -7.28 -14.48 14.39
CA ASP A 57 -8.04 -13.66 15.35
C ASP A 57 -7.43 -12.26 15.52
N GLY A 58 -6.41 -11.92 14.73
CA GLY A 58 -5.67 -10.66 14.81
C GLY A 58 -4.71 -10.58 15.99
N TYR A 59 -4.58 -11.65 16.78
CA TYR A 59 -3.73 -11.70 17.97
C TYR A 59 -2.27 -11.89 17.59
N PHE A 60 -1.38 -11.18 18.27
CA PHE A 60 0.06 -11.39 18.21
C PHE A 60 0.67 -11.57 19.60
N LEU A 61 1.80 -12.28 19.64
CA LEU A 61 2.67 -12.45 20.81
C LEU A 61 4.11 -12.27 20.37
N LEU A 62 4.81 -11.30 20.97
CA LEU A 62 6.19 -10.96 20.70
C LEU A 62 7.04 -11.10 21.98
N PRO A 63 7.74 -12.23 22.16
CA PRO A 63 8.70 -12.38 23.24
C PRO A 63 9.99 -11.59 22.90
N ILE A 64 10.40 -10.72 23.81
CA ILE A 64 11.61 -9.90 23.67
C ILE A 64 12.53 -10.12 24.87
N GLU A 65 13.84 -10.16 24.64
CA GLU A 65 14.80 -10.12 25.74
C GLU A 65 14.98 -8.66 26.17
N LYS A 66 14.69 -8.35 27.43
CA LYS A 66 14.84 -7.00 28.00
C LYS A 66 16.32 -6.68 28.19
N ALA A 67 16.99 -6.36 27.10
CA ALA A 67 18.41 -6.03 27.08
C ALA A 67 18.63 -4.55 27.39
N ASN A 68 18.68 -4.15 28.67
CA ASN A 68 18.91 -2.76 29.12
C ASN A 68 18.01 -1.67 28.49
N GLN A 69 17.00 -2.05 27.71
CA GLN A 69 16.08 -1.15 27.02
C GLN A 69 14.96 -0.77 27.97
N THR A 70 14.72 0.53 28.09
CA THR A 70 13.62 1.09 28.87
C THR A 70 12.36 1.24 28.04
N GLU A 71 12.52 1.48 26.74
CA GLU A 71 11.45 1.75 25.79
C GLU A 71 11.79 1.14 24.44
N ILE A 72 10.78 0.77 23.69
CA ILE A 72 10.91 0.32 22.30
C ILE A 72 9.83 0.95 21.43
N ILE A 73 10.08 1.01 20.12
CA ILE A 73 9.08 1.42 19.13
C ILE A 73 8.62 0.18 18.38
N LEU A 74 7.36 -0.19 18.56
CA LEU A 74 6.70 -1.24 17.82
C LEU A 74 6.13 -0.66 16.53
N ASN A 75 6.52 -1.20 15.38
CA ASN A 75 5.93 -0.88 14.08
C ASN A 75 5.01 -2.01 13.65
N ILE A 76 3.80 -1.63 13.22
CA ILE A 76 2.77 -2.54 12.75
C ILE A 76 2.49 -2.20 11.29
N SER A 77 2.66 -3.20 10.41
CA SER A 77 2.50 -3.03 8.97
C SER A 77 1.73 -4.19 8.34
N VAL A 78 0.84 -3.85 7.42
CA VAL A 78 0.03 -4.82 6.67
C VAL A 78 -0.39 -4.18 5.35
N ILE A 79 -0.43 -4.98 4.28
CA ILE A 79 -0.76 -4.49 2.94
C ILE A 79 -2.17 -3.87 2.95
N GLY A 80 -2.28 -2.66 2.39
CA GLY A 80 -3.55 -1.94 2.31
C GLY A 80 -3.89 -1.08 3.52
N TYR A 81 -3.02 -1.01 4.53
CA TYR A 81 -3.21 -0.16 5.71
C TYR A 81 -2.05 0.83 5.88
N LYS A 82 -2.31 1.90 6.64
CA LYS A 82 -1.27 2.84 7.08
C LYS A 82 -0.46 2.19 8.19
N GLU A 83 0.86 2.24 8.07
CA GLU A 83 1.76 1.81 9.13
C GLU A 83 1.51 2.58 10.42
N LYS A 84 1.68 1.90 11.55
CA LYS A 84 1.47 2.47 12.87
C LYS A 84 2.67 2.20 13.76
N GLU A 85 3.16 3.24 14.42
CA GLU A 85 4.22 3.15 15.42
C GLU A 85 3.63 3.36 16.82
N ILE A 86 4.06 2.53 17.77
CA ILE A 86 3.64 2.57 19.17
C ILE A 86 4.90 2.58 20.04
N LEU A 87 5.03 3.58 20.91
CA LEU A 87 6.04 3.59 21.97
C LEU A 87 5.57 2.65 23.08
N VAL A 88 6.40 1.67 23.45
CA VAL A 88 6.11 0.72 24.53
C VAL A 88 7.16 0.88 25.62
N ASP A 89 6.71 1.27 26.80
CA ASP A 89 7.55 1.38 27.99
C ASP A 89 7.74 -0.02 28.60
N LEU A 90 8.99 -0.44 28.71
CA LEU A 90 9.38 -1.73 29.30
C LEU A 90 9.68 -1.61 30.80
N ILE A 91 9.60 -0.41 31.38
CA ILE A 91 9.82 -0.17 32.80
C ILE A 91 8.55 -0.55 33.56
N ASP A 92 8.67 -1.57 34.39
CA ASP A 92 7.63 -1.91 35.35
C ASP A 92 7.82 -1.01 36.59
N GLU A 93 7.02 0.06 36.72
CA GLU A 93 7.13 1.03 37.82
C GLU A 93 6.90 0.39 39.21
N LEU A 94 6.38 -0.84 39.25
CA LEU A 94 5.96 -1.52 40.46
C LEU A 94 6.74 -2.78 40.79
N GLY A 95 7.97 -2.98 40.27
CA GLY A 95 8.84 -4.10 40.68
C GLY A 95 8.16 -5.48 40.59
N GLY A 96 7.16 -5.59 39.72
CA GLY A 96 6.33 -6.77 39.53
C GLY A 96 7.09 -7.81 38.73
N LEU A 97 6.73 -9.06 38.95
CA LEU A 97 7.18 -10.18 38.14
C LEU A 97 6.34 -10.32 36.86
N ASP A 98 5.54 -9.31 36.53
CA ASP A 98 4.61 -9.34 35.42
C ASP A 98 5.38 -9.07 34.14
N ARG A 99 5.74 -10.16 33.47
CA ARG A 99 6.54 -10.18 32.24
C ARG A 99 5.66 -10.04 31.01
N GLU A 100 4.48 -9.47 31.14
CA GLU A 100 3.49 -9.36 30.07
C GLU A 100 3.01 -7.93 29.93
N ILE A 101 3.13 -7.40 28.72
CA ILE A 101 2.63 -6.09 28.32
C ILE A 101 1.54 -6.34 27.28
N ASP A 102 0.28 -6.21 27.69
CA ASP A 102 -0.87 -6.30 26.80
C ASP A 102 -1.22 -4.90 26.28
N LEU A 103 -1.10 -4.71 24.97
CA LEU A 103 -1.47 -3.47 24.28
C LEU A 103 -2.98 -3.37 24.02
N GLY A 104 -3.75 -4.41 24.32
CA GLY A 104 -5.17 -4.51 24.03
C GLY A 104 -5.44 -4.50 22.53
N ILE A 105 -6.48 -3.77 22.12
CA ILE A 105 -6.88 -3.68 20.71
C ILE A 105 -6.21 -2.47 20.05
N VAL A 106 -5.41 -2.74 19.02
CA VAL A 106 -4.76 -1.73 18.19
C VAL A 106 -5.49 -1.62 16.85
N PHE A 107 -6.13 -0.47 16.63
CA PHE A 107 -6.80 -0.19 15.38
C PHE A 107 -5.85 0.30 14.27
N MET A 108 -6.01 -0.27 13.08
CA MET A 108 -5.33 0.11 11.83
C MET A 108 -6.31 0.82 10.89
N ASN A 109 -5.82 1.83 10.19
CA ASN A 109 -6.59 2.58 9.20
C ASN A 109 -6.19 2.13 7.80
N LYS A 110 -7.15 1.91 6.90
CA LYS A 110 -6.86 1.61 5.49
C LYS A 110 -6.04 2.74 4.86
N LYS A 111 -5.10 2.36 4.00
CA LYS A 111 -4.38 3.30 3.15
C LYS A 111 -5.36 3.76 2.06
N PRO A 112 -5.68 5.06 1.97
CA PRO A 112 -6.52 5.55 0.88
C PRO A 112 -5.84 5.22 -0.44
N ILE A 113 -6.61 4.70 -1.39
CA ILE A 113 -6.15 4.53 -2.76
C ILE A 113 -6.11 5.93 -3.37
N GLU A 114 -4.93 6.54 -3.38
CA GLU A 114 -4.65 7.65 -4.28
C GLU A 114 -4.55 7.03 -5.68
N LEU A 115 -5.68 6.99 -6.39
CA LEU A 115 -5.63 6.83 -7.83
C LEU A 115 -5.03 8.12 -8.35
N ASP A 116 -3.74 8.11 -8.69
CA ASP A 116 -3.22 9.05 -9.67
C ASP A 116 -4.18 8.95 -10.85
N ALA A 117 -4.84 10.07 -11.18
CA ALA A 117 -5.62 10.13 -12.39
C ALA A 117 -4.67 9.71 -13.50
N LEU A 118 -4.89 8.51 -14.05
CA LEU A 118 -4.26 8.14 -15.30
C LEU A 118 -4.66 9.28 -16.24
N GLU A 119 -3.72 10.17 -16.58
CA GLU A 119 -3.87 10.98 -17.77
C GLU A 119 -3.97 9.95 -18.89
N ILE A 120 -5.22 9.60 -19.22
CA ILE A 120 -5.54 8.93 -20.46
C ILE A 120 -5.27 10.01 -21.50
N HIS A 121 -4.00 10.20 -21.82
CA HIS A 121 -3.67 10.65 -23.15
C HIS A 121 -4.29 9.59 -24.03
N SER A 122 -5.37 9.98 -24.70
CA SER A 122 -5.77 9.32 -25.92
C SER A 122 -4.53 9.37 -26.80
N HIS A 123 -3.73 8.31 -26.78
CA HIS A 123 -3.04 7.90 -27.98
C HIS A 123 -4.18 7.50 -28.90
N LYS A 124 -4.81 8.51 -29.49
CA LYS A 124 -5.32 8.41 -30.84
C LYS A 124 -4.07 7.99 -31.57
N ASN A 125 -3.90 6.69 -31.71
CA ASN A 125 -3.10 6.15 -32.78
C ASN A 125 -3.73 6.88 -33.96
N GLU A 126 -3.07 7.93 -34.43
CA GLU A 126 -3.33 8.50 -35.74
C GLU A 126 -2.96 7.34 -36.65
N SER A 127 -3.91 6.42 -36.79
CA SER A 127 -3.94 5.49 -37.88
C SER A 127 -3.79 6.41 -39.06
N ALA A 128 -2.63 6.34 -39.71
CA ALA A 128 -2.46 6.84 -41.06
C ALA A 128 -3.37 5.99 -41.97
N GLN A 129 -4.68 5.99 -41.71
CA GLN A 129 -5.66 5.45 -42.60
C GLN A 129 -5.80 6.48 -43.70
N ILE A 130 -5.02 6.25 -44.75
CA ILE A 130 -4.95 7.04 -45.97
C ILE A 130 -6.29 6.90 -46.71
N SER A 131 -7.35 7.54 -46.24
CA SER A 131 -8.58 7.72 -47.05
C SER A 131 -9.66 8.62 -46.43
N ASP A 132 -9.43 9.33 -45.33
CA ASP A 132 -10.42 10.32 -44.89
C ASP A 132 -10.30 11.58 -45.76
N ILE A 133 -11.08 11.63 -46.85
CA ILE A 133 -11.22 12.83 -47.67
C ILE A 133 -12.09 13.81 -46.88
N LEU A 134 -11.46 14.84 -46.30
CA LEU A 134 -12.17 15.97 -45.72
C LEU A 134 -12.75 16.84 -46.85
N ILE A 135 -14.04 16.71 -47.11
CA ILE A 135 -14.75 17.60 -48.04
C ILE A 135 -15.30 18.78 -47.24
N THR A 136 -14.82 19.99 -47.54
CA THR A 136 -15.33 21.20 -46.91
C THR A 136 -16.69 21.59 -47.50
N GLY A 137 -17.48 22.35 -46.74
CA GLY A 137 -18.78 22.84 -47.21
C GLY A 137 -18.69 23.71 -48.47
N SER A 138 -17.59 24.45 -48.65
CA SER A 138 -17.32 25.23 -49.86
C SER A 138 -17.04 24.34 -51.07
N ASP A 139 -16.21 23.31 -50.90
CA ASP A 139 -15.87 22.38 -51.98
C ASP A 139 -17.10 21.57 -52.43
N LEU A 140 -17.91 21.11 -51.47
CA LEU A 140 -19.16 20.41 -51.77
C LEU A 140 -20.13 21.33 -52.55
N ASN A 141 -20.28 22.58 -52.11
CA ASN A 141 -21.18 23.54 -52.74
C ASN A 141 -20.73 23.89 -54.17
N GLN A 142 -19.43 24.01 -54.42
CA GLN A 142 -18.89 24.29 -55.75
C GLN A 142 -19.11 23.11 -56.70
N ASN A 143 -18.87 21.88 -56.23
CA ASN A 143 -19.10 20.66 -57.01
C ASN A 143 -20.58 20.44 -57.33
N LEU A 144 -21.48 20.71 -56.37
CA LEU A 144 -22.92 20.61 -56.58
C LEU A 144 -23.42 21.64 -57.59
N LYS A 145 -23.01 22.90 -57.47
CA LYS A 145 -23.39 23.96 -58.42
C LYS A 145 -22.98 23.60 -59.85
N GLY A 146 -21.74 23.14 -60.04
CA GLY A 146 -21.24 22.71 -61.35
C GLY A 146 -22.02 21.53 -61.93
N ASN A 147 -22.15 20.44 -61.18
CA ASN A 147 -22.81 19.23 -61.68
C ASN A 147 -24.30 19.42 -61.95
N ILE A 148 -25.00 20.18 -61.11
CA ILE A 148 -26.43 20.48 -61.31
C ILE A 148 -26.60 21.37 -62.54
N ALA A 149 -25.74 22.39 -62.70
CA ALA A 149 -25.76 23.27 -63.87
C ALA A 149 -25.54 22.49 -65.18
N THR A 150 -24.52 21.63 -65.21
CA THR A 150 -24.19 20.81 -66.38
C THR A 150 -25.28 19.76 -66.68
N THR A 151 -25.88 19.18 -65.65
CA THR A 151 -26.97 18.21 -65.85
C THR A 151 -28.21 18.89 -66.45
N LEU A 152 -28.59 20.06 -65.93
CA LEU A 152 -29.74 20.82 -66.42
C LEU A 152 -29.53 21.39 -67.82
N SER A 153 -28.31 21.76 -68.20
CA SER A 153 -28.02 22.24 -69.57
C SER A 153 -28.15 21.17 -70.66
N ASN A 154 -28.08 19.89 -70.28
CA ASN A 154 -28.16 18.77 -71.23
C ASN A 154 -29.60 18.35 -71.55
N TYR A 155 -30.61 18.94 -70.90
CA TYR A 155 -32.02 18.68 -71.19
C TYR A 155 -32.58 19.71 -72.18
N PRO A 156 -33.14 19.28 -73.32
CA PRO A 156 -33.76 20.20 -74.27
C PRO A 156 -34.96 20.91 -73.62
N ASN A 157 -35.13 22.21 -73.92
CA ASN A 157 -36.12 23.14 -73.35
C ASN A 157 -35.92 23.52 -71.86
N ILE A 158 -34.74 23.29 -71.26
CA ILE A 158 -34.38 23.85 -69.95
C ILE A 158 -33.37 25.00 -70.14
N GLY A 159 -33.76 26.21 -69.71
CA GLY A 159 -32.90 27.40 -69.71
C GLY A 159 -32.18 27.58 -68.37
N MET A 160 -30.89 27.93 -68.41
CA MET A 160 -30.03 28.10 -67.24
C MET A 160 -29.50 29.54 -67.19
N ASN A 161 -29.77 30.25 -66.08
CA ASN A 161 -29.36 31.64 -65.88
C ASN A 161 -28.48 31.71 -64.62
N SER A 162 -27.21 32.09 -64.76
CA SER A 162 -26.30 32.26 -63.62
C SER A 162 -26.29 33.72 -63.18
N PHE A 163 -26.77 34.00 -61.97
CA PHE A 163 -26.59 35.31 -61.33
C PHE A 163 -25.39 35.23 -60.40
N GLY A 164 -24.30 35.91 -60.77
CA GLY A 164 -23.14 36.09 -59.90
C GLY A 164 -23.47 37.08 -58.79
N SER A 165 -23.05 36.74 -57.56
CA SER A 165 -22.84 37.70 -56.48
C SER A 165 -21.36 37.71 -56.13
#